data_AF-A0A964W2V5-F1
#
_entry.id   AF-A0A964W2V5-F1
#
_cell.length_a   1.000
_cell.length_b   1.000
_cell.length_c   1.000
_cell.angle_alpha   90.00
_cell.angle_beta   90.00
_cell.angle_gamma   90.00
#
_symmetry.space_group_name_H-M   'P 1'
#
loop_
_entity.id
_entity.type
_entity.pdbx_description
1 polymer ?
#
loop_
_entity_poly.entity_id
_entity_poly.type
_entity_poly.pdbx_seq_one_letter_code
_entity_poly.pdbx_strand_id
1 'polypeptide(L)'
;MAKINISEEMVHLENLCKQSNSNIIIFTFEYNCVNFKCVYMYKANAILLAAKDYNVGFNVRVTVKGEFDNYLSNVNYNLLKQIYKNCNFKTKILCNNMLKTIKQLKLKDVNINSEGHFYRNVNISENEKIYFKCWARNKVRHVKNENLEKTRKYFGEEVYEICKRCNISSRWKSQMTVTNILKK
;
A
#
# COMPACT_ATOMS: atom_id res chain seq x y z
N MET A 1 -5.85 -14.64 19.34
CA MET A 1 -5.95 -14.79 17.87
C MET A 1 -4.70 -15.53 17.38
N ALA A 2 -4.85 -16.52 16.49
CA ALA A 2 -3.69 -17.17 15.88
C ALA A 2 -2.94 -16.19 14.98
N LYS A 3 -1.63 -16.07 15.18
CA LYS A 3 -0.76 -15.25 14.33
C LYS A 3 -0.76 -15.81 12.91
N ILE A 4 -0.83 -14.92 11.92
CA ILE A 4 -0.72 -15.32 10.51
C ILE A 4 0.77 -15.44 10.20
N ASN A 5 1.22 -16.67 9.91
CA ASN A 5 2.58 -16.93 9.43
C ASN A 5 2.62 -16.61 7.93
N ILE A 6 3.63 -15.83 7.53
CA ILE A 6 3.83 -15.29 6.19
C ILE A 6 5.28 -15.51 5.71
N SER A 7 6.03 -16.41 6.34
CA SER A 7 7.46 -16.60 6.06
C SER A 7 7.73 -16.95 4.60
N GLU A 8 6.90 -17.81 3.99
CA GLU A 8 7.00 -18.18 2.58
C GLU A 8 6.83 -16.97 1.66
N GLU A 9 5.82 -16.13 1.93
CA GLU A 9 5.54 -14.91 1.19
C GLU A 9 6.68 -13.89 1.29
N MET A 10 7.30 -13.80 2.47
CA MET A 10 8.45 -12.92 2.69
C MET A 10 9.66 -13.40 1.89
N VAL A 11 10.00 -14.70 1.96
CA VAL A 11 11.08 -15.28 1.16
C VAL A 11 10.85 -15.05 -0.33
N HIS A 12 9.60 -15.17 -0.80
CA HIS A 12 9.25 -14.89 -2.18
C HIS A 12 9.49 -13.42 -2.57
N LEU A 13 9.06 -12.48 -1.73
CA LEU A 13 9.31 -11.05 -1.95
C LEU A 13 10.81 -10.70 -1.92
N GLU A 14 11.59 -11.33 -1.04
CA GLU A 14 13.05 -11.19 -1.00
C GLU A 14 13.71 -11.69 -2.28
N ASN A 15 13.26 -12.82 -2.81
CA ASN A 15 13.77 -13.34 -4.08
C ASN A 15 13.43 -12.40 -5.24
N LEU A 16 12.23 -11.80 -5.26
CA LEU A 16 11.88 -10.76 -6.23
C LEU A 16 12.77 -9.51 -6.09
N CYS A 17 13.07 -9.08 -4.87
CA CYS A 17 14.02 -7.99 -4.61
C CYS A 17 15.41 -8.28 -5.19
N LYS A 18 15.94 -9.49 -4.97
CA LYS A 18 17.23 -9.94 -5.51
C LYS A 18 17.22 -9.94 -7.04
N GLN A 19 16.20 -10.54 -7.66
CA GLN A 19 16.07 -10.62 -9.12
C GLN A 19 15.91 -9.26 -9.79
N SER A 20 15.22 -8.32 -9.13
CA SER A 20 15.01 -6.96 -9.62
C SER A 20 16.12 -5.96 -9.28
N ASN A 21 17.15 -6.38 -8.54
CA ASN A 21 18.16 -5.51 -7.94
C ASN A 21 17.52 -4.28 -7.23
N SER A 22 16.45 -4.53 -6.47
CA SER A 22 15.65 -3.50 -5.81
C SER A 22 15.32 -3.93 -4.38
N ASN A 23 15.42 -3.00 -3.42
CA ASN A 23 14.97 -3.24 -2.04
C ASN A 23 13.47 -2.94 -1.85
N ILE A 24 12.75 -2.62 -2.93
CA ILE A 24 11.36 -2.19 -2.92
C ILE A 24 10.60 -2.94 -4.01
N ILE A 25 9.45 -3.50 -3.64
CA ILE A 25 8.50 -4.14 -4.53
C ILE A 25 7.14 -3.46 -4.40
N ILE A 26 6.59 -2.96 -5.51
CA ILE A 26 5.26 -2.36 -5.55
C ILE A 26 4.33 -3.34 -6.26
N PHE A 27 3.20 -3.63 -5.64
CA PHE A 27 2.19 -4.55 -6.17
C PHE A 27 0.78 -4.09 -5.82
N THR A 28 -0.23 -4.76 -6.39
CA THR A 28 -1.64 -4.48 -6.13
C THR A 28 -2.36 -5.81 -5.91
N PHE A 29 -3.33 -5.81 -4.99
CA PHE A 29 -4.31 -6.89 -4.89
C PHE A 29 -5.71 -6.31 -4.76
N GLU A 30 -6.73 -7.14 -4.99
CA GLU A 30 -8.13 -6.76 -4.86
C GLU A 30 -8.79 -7.52 -3.69
N TYR A 31 -9.60 -6.80 -2.93
CA TYR A 31 -10.47 -7.40 -1.91
C TYR A 31 -11.83 -6.71 -1.95
N ASN A 32 -12.89 -7.49 -2.20
CA ASN A 32 -14.25 -7.01 -2.39
C ASN A 32 -14.31 -5.76 -3.28
N CYS A 33 -13.67 -5.85 -4.45
CA CYS A 33 -13.66 -4.83 -5.49
C CYS A 33 -12.98 -3.49 -5.13
N VAL A 34 -12.31 -3.44 -3.99
CA VAL A 34 -11.39 -2.36 -3.65
C VAL A 34 -9.98 -2.79 -3.99
N ASN A 35 -9.30 -1.92 -4.74
CA ASN A 35 -7.92 -2.11 -5.12
C ASN A 35 -7.00 -1.60 -4.01
N PHE A 36 -6.20 -2.48 -3.43
CA PHE A 36 -5.16 -2.11 -2.48
C PHE A 36 -3.83 -1.92 -3.18
N LYS A 37 -3.20 -0.75 -2.99
CA LYS A 37 -1.85 -0.48 -3.46
C LYS A 37 -0.88 -0.77 -2.34
N CYS A 38 0.10 -1.61 -2.65
CA CYS A 38 1.04 -2.11 -1.67
C CYS A 38 2.47 -1.76 -2.06
N VAL A 39 3.31 -1.52 -1.05
CA VAL A 39 4.75 -1.41 -1.22
C VAL A 39 5.44 -2.19 -0.11
N TYR A 40 6.20 -3.20 -0.53
CA TYR A 40 7.12 -3.93 0.33
C TYR A 40 8.49 -3.25 0.32
N MET A 41 9.09 -3.08 1.50
CA MET A 41 10.42 -2.50 1.68
C MET A 41 11.30 -3.49 2.44
N TYR A 42 12.19 -4.17 1.72
CA TYR A 42 13.04 -5.25 2.23
C TYR A 42 13.82 -4.84 3.49
N LYS A 43 14.54 -3.72 3.44
CA LYS A 43 15.37 -3.24 4.56
C LYS A 43 14.57 -2.87 5.81
N ALA A 44 13.29 -2.52 5.66
CA ALA A 44 12.43 -2.12 6.76
C ALA A 44 11.56 -3.27 7.29
N ASN A 45 11.60 -4.44 6.63
CA ASN A 45 10.72 -5.57 6.89
C ASN A 45 9.24 -5.16 7.05
N ALA A 46 8.78 -4.30 6.13
CA ALA A 46 7.50 -3.61 6.25
C ALA A 46 6.75 -3.63 4.91
N ILE A 47 5.42 -3.75 5.01
CA ILE A 47 4.51 -3.60 3.87
C ILE A 47 3.56 -2.44 4.20
N LEU A 48 3.57 -1.40 3.37
CA LEU A 48 2.50 -0.39 3.40
C LEU A 48 1.36 -0.85 2.51
N LEU A 49 0.14 -0.76 3.00
CA LEU A 49 -1.08 -1.02 2.25
C LEU A 49 -1.94 0.24 2.29
N ALA A 50 -2.57 0.57 1.16
CA ALA A 50 -3.59 1.61 1.13
C ALA A 50 -4.70 1.29 0.13
N ALA A 51 -5.94 1.47 0.56
CA ALA A 51 -7.13 1.35 -0.26
C ALA A 51 -7.18 2.52 -1.25
N LYS A 52 -7.02 2.22 -2.54
CA LYS A 52 -7.12 3.20 -3.62
C LYS A 52 -8.47 3.90 -3.53
N ASP A 53 -8.46 5.23 -3.61
CA ASP A 53 -9.62 6.13 -3.59
C ASP A 53 -10.29 6.35 -2.22
N TYR A 54 -9.90 5.63 -1.17
CA TYR A 54 -10.56 5.72 0.14
C TYR A 54 -9.73 6.39 1.23
N ASN A 55 -8.47 6.75 0.95
CA ASN A 55 -7.56 7.38 1.92
C ASN A 55 -7.41 6.60 3.23
N VAL A 56 -7.58 5.28 3.18
CA VAL A 56 -7.31 4.38 4.30
C VAL A 56 -6.05 3.60 3.98
N GLY A 57 -5.02 3.76 4.81
CA GLY A 57 -3.73 3.10 4.62
C GLY A 57 -3.00 2.92 5.93
N PHE A 58 -2.18 1.89 6.00
CA PHE A 58 -1.50 1.46 7.22
C PHE A 58 -0.27 0.62 6.91
N ASN A 59 0.59 0.52 7.92
CA ASN A 59 1.77 -0.32 7.88
C ASN A 59 1.48 -1.69 8.50
N VAL A 60 1.91 -2.75 7.82
CA VAL A 60 1.94 -4.10 8.34
C VAL A 60 3.41 -4.45 8.58
N ARG A 61 3.76 -4.57 9.85
CA ARG A 61 5.09 -4.98 10.31
C ARG A 61 5.16 -6.49 10.34
N VAL A 62 6.31 -7.01 9.92
CA VAL A 62 6.60 -8.44 9.95
C VAL A 62 7.69 -8.68 10.99
N THR A 63 7.49 -9.65 11.87
CA THR A 63 8.51 -10.08 12.83
C THR A 63 9.64 -10.80 12.12
N VAL A 64 10.78 -10.95 12.79
CA VAL A 64 11.90 -11.78 12.30
C VAL A 64 11.52 -13.25 12.06
N LYS A 65 10.42 -13.71 12.67
CA LYS A 65 9.89 -15.07 12.49
C LYS A 65 8.94 -15.19 11.29
N GLY A 66 8.72 -14.11 10.54
CA GLY A 66 7.78 -14.10 9.43
C GLY A 66 6.33 -14.10 9.89
N GLU A 67 6.02 -13.47 11.03
CA GLU A 67 4.64 -13.31 11.51
C GLU A 67 4.22 -11.85 11.40
N PHE A 68 2.92 -11.55 11.23
CA PHE A 68 2.46 -10.18 11.45
C PHE A 68 2.71 -9.76 12.90
N ASP A 69 3.50 -8.70 13.07
CA ASP A 69 3.83 -8.07 14.35
C ASP A 69 2.66 -7.22 14.86
N ASN A 70 1.92 -6.60 13.94
CA ASN A 70 0.72 -5.85 14.22
C ASN A 70 -0.46 -6.37 13.39
N TYR A 71 -1.63 -6.48 14.04
CA TYR A 71 -2.89 -6.54 13.30
C TYR A 71 -3.31 -5.12 12.90
N LEU A 72 -4.31 -5.05 12.03
CA LEU A 72 -5.02 -3.82 11.72
C LEU A 72 -5.48 -3.14 13.03
N SER A 73 -5.02 -1.90 13.26
CA SER A 73 -5.47 -1.11 14.43
C SER A 73 -6.99 -0.94 14.42
N ASN A 74 -7.61 -0.73 15.59
CA ASN A 74 -9.06 -0.52 15.68
C ASN A 74 -9.53 0.65 14.81
N VAL A 75 -8.73 1.72 14.72
CA VAL A 75 -9.00 2.87 13.86
C VAL A 75 -9.07 2.44 12.39
N ASN A 76 -8.04 1.73 11.91
CA ASN A 76 -7.98 1.29 10.52
C ASN A 76 -9.03 0.22 10.21
N TYR A 77 -9.35 -0.65 11.17
CA TYR A 77 -10.45 -1.61 11.07
C TYR A 77 -11.79 -0.92 10.88
N ASN A 78 -12.07 0.10 11.70
CA ASN A 78 -13.31 0.86 11.61
C ASN A 78 -13.42 1.63 10.29
N LEU A 79 -12.33 2.23 9.82
CA LEU A 79 -12.28 2.90 8.52
C LEU A 79 -12.55 1.92 7.36
N LEU A 80 -11.89 0.75 7.34
CA LEU A 80 -12.18 -0.28 6.34
C LEU A 80 -13.63 -0.79 6.44
N LYS A 81 -14.15 -0.99 7.65
CA LYS A 81 -15.55 -1.39 7.85
C LYS A 81 -16.54 -0.36 7.30
N GLN A 82 -16.21 0.93 7.34
CA GLN A 82 -17.01 1.98 6.71
C GLN A 82 -16.98 1.93 5.19
N ILE A 83 -15.84 1.56 4.59
CA ILE A 83 -15.76 1.30 3.14
C ILE A 83 -16.69 0.15 2.79
N TYR A 84 -16.67 -0.92 3.57
CA TYR A 84 -17.41 -2.17 3.31
C TYR A 84 -18.76 -2.28 4.04
N LYS A 85 -19.49 -1.18 4.26
CA LYS A 85 -20.75 -1.19 5.06
C LYS A 85 -21.74 -2.32 4.71
N ASN A 86 -21.76 -2.75 3.44
CA ASN A 86 -22.66 -3.80 2.92
C ASN A 86 -21.98 -5.18 2.77
N CYS A 87 -20.74 -5.35 3.23
CA CYS A 87 -20.01 -6.60 3.11
C CYS A 87 -19.50 -7.08 4.47
N ASN A 88 -19.39 -8.40 4.63
CA ASN A 88 -18.81 -9.01 5.82
C ASN A 88 -17.28 -8.84 5.83
N PHE A 89 -16.82 -7.63 6.22
CA PHE A 89 -15.40 -7.31 6.28
C PHE A 89 -14.70 -8.16 7.34
N LYS A 90 -13.66 -8.89 6.90
CA LYS A 90 -12.84 -9.74 7.76
C LYS A 90 -11.36 -9.51 7.47
N THR A 91 -10.62 -8.97 8.44
CA THR A 91 -9.18 -8.73 8.35
C THR A 91 -8.41 -9.97 7.90
N LYS A 92 -8.78 -11.16 8.40
CA LYS A 92 -8.15 -12.43 8.00
C LYS A 92 -8.29 -12.70 6.50
N ILE A 93 -9.45 -12.42 5.91
CA ILE A 93 -9.68 -12.63 4.47
C ILE A 93 -8.91 -11.59 3.64
N LEU A 94 -8.90 -10.32 4.08
CA LEU A 94 -8.08 -9.27 3.47
C LEU A 94 -6.60 -9.69 3.41
N CYS A 95 -6.04 -10.14 4.53
CA CYS A 95 -4.67 -10.63 4.62
C CYS A 95 -4.45 -11.84 3.71
N ASN A 96 -5.33 -12.84 3.74
CA ASN A 96 -5.20 -14.03 2.89
C ASN A 96 -5.21 -13.69 1.39
N ASN A 97 -6.02 -12.73 0.96
CA ASN A 97 -6.02 -12.25 -0.43
C ASN A 97 -4.67 -11.63 -0.79
N MET A 98 -4.13 -10.76 0.06
CA MET A 98 -2.80 -10.19 -0.13
C MET A 98 -1.73 -11.27 -0.25
N LEU A 99 -1.71 -12.24 0.66
CA LEU A 99 -0.72 -13.32 0.68
C LEU A 99 -0.82 -14.21 -0.56
N LYS A 100 -2.05 -14.56 -0.98
CA LYS A 100 -2.28 -15.27 -2.24
C LYS A 100 -1.73 -14.51 -3.43
N THR A 101 -1.93 -13.19 -3.48
CA THR A 101 -1.33 -12.35 -4.53
C THR A 101 0.18 -12.38 -4.46
N ILE A 102 0.79 -12.23 -3.27
CA ILE A 102 2.25 -12.26 -3.10
C ILE A 102 2.81 -13.57 -3.67
N LYS A 103 2.25 -14.73 -3.30
CA LYS A 103 2.67 -16.05 -3.81
C LYS A 103 2.65 -16.16 -5.33
N GLN A 104 1.79 -15.39 -5.99
CA GLN A 104 1.61 -15.42 -7.44
C GLN A 104 2.40 -14.31 -8.17
N LEU A 105 2.99 -13.35 -7.45
CA LEU A 105 3.75 -12.26 -8.06
C LEU A 105 4.94 -12.80 -8.84
N LYS A 106 5.07 -12.36 -10.09
CA LYS A 106 6.27 -12.60 -10.91
C LYS A 106 7.02 -11.30 -11.11
N LEU A 107 8.28 -11.39 -11.56
CA LEU A 107 9.13 -10.24 -11.82
C LEU A 107 8.51 -9.21 -12.79
N LYS A 108 7.72 -9.68 -13.76
CA LYS A 108 7.00 -8.80 -14.71
C LYS A 108 5.83 -8.03 -14.09
N ASP A 109 5.28 -8.52 -12.98
CA ASP A 109 4.10 -7.94 -12.31
C ASP A 109 4.50 -6.87 -11.28
N VAL A 110 5.79 -6.81 -10.92
CA VAL A 110 6.30 -5.82 -9.98
C VAL A 110 6.70 -4.55 -10.70
N ASN A 111 6.16 -3.41 -10.24
CA ASN A 111 6.52 -2.13 -10.84
C ASN A 111 7.82 -1.61 -10.23
N ILE A 112 8.95 -1.96 -10.85
CA ILE A 112 10.29 -1.55 -10.44
C ILE A 112 10.60 -0.10 -10.90
N ASN A 113 9.84 0.40 -11.88
CA ASN A 113 10.06 1.68 -12.57
C ASN A 113 8.81 2.56 -12.48
N SER A 114 8.44 3.02 -11.29
CA SER A 114 7.42 4.05 -11.16
C SER A 114 7.99 5.46 -11.44
N GLU A 115 8.72 5.63 -12.53
CA GLU A 115 8.77 6.91 -13.26
C GLU A 115 7.81 6.79 -14.43
N GLY A 116 6.52 6.61 -14.13
CA GLY A 116 5.54 6.96 -15.14
C GLY A 116 5.75 8.44 -15.46
N HIS A 117 6.15 8.75 -16.69
CA HIS A 117 6.05 10.10 -17.24
C HIS A 117 4.57 10.48 -17.20
N PHE A 118 4.14 11.05 -16.09
CA PHE A 118 2.79 11.58 -15.96
C PHE A 118 2.82 13.00 -16.45
N TYR A 119 2.01 13.29 -17.46
CA TYR A 119 1.60 14.65 -17.77
C TYR A 119 1.13 15.29 -16.46
N ARG A 120 1.86 16.31 -16.00
CA ARG A 120 1.32 17.21 -14.98
C ARG A 120 0.03 17.72 -15.58
N ASN A 121 -1.11 17.41 -14.97
CA ASN A 121 -2.31 18.14 -15.27
C ASN A 121 -2.05 19.55 -14.69
N VAL A 122 -1.52 20.44 -15.54
CA VAL A 122 -0.92 21.73 -15.13
C VAL A 122 -1.93 22.62 -14.40
N ASN A 123 -3.22 22.33 -14.55
CA ASN A 123 -4.34 23.12 -14.05
C ASN A 123 -4.88 22.68 -12.67
N ILE A 124 -4.30 21.67 -12.01
CA ILE A 124 -4.78 21.19 -10.71
C ILE A 124 -3.64 21.25 -9.71
N SER A 125 -3.80 22.07 -8.66
CA SER A 125 -2.80 22.16 -7.60
C SER A 125 -2.65 20.80 -6.92
N GLU A 126 -1.45 20.49 -6.40
CA GLU A 126 -1.27 19.21 -5.71
C GLU A 126 -2.26 19.10 -4.54
N ASN A 127 -2.60 20.20 -3.87
CA ASN A 127 -3.55 20.25 -2.74
C ASN A 127 -4.98 19.81 -3.10
N GLU A 128 -5.44 20.07 -4.33
CA GLU A 128 -6.76 19.62 -4.82
C GLU A 128 -6.83 18.11 -5.05
N LYS A 129 -5.68 17.42 -5.09
CA LYS A 129 -5.64 15.96 -5.21
C LYS A 129 -5.84 15.31 -3.86
N ILE A 130 -7.07 14.92 -3.56
CA ILE A 130 -7.48 14.39 -2.26
C ILE A 130 -7.63 12.87 -2.22
N TYR A 131 -7.64 12.16 -3.35
CA TYR A 131 -7.83 10.71 -3.37
C TYR A 131 -6.52 9.98 -3.59
N PHE A 132 -6.20 9.03 -2.71
CA PHE A 132 -5.02 8.19 -2.85
C PHE A 132 -5.06 7.35 -4.12
N LYS A 133 -4.00 7.43 -4.93
CA LYS A 133 -3.86 6.72 -6.21
C LYS A 133 -2.97 5.50 -6.08
N CYS A 134 -1.74 5.68 -5.60
CA CYS A 134 -0.73 4.62 -5.46
C CYS A 134 0.48 5.08 -4.65
N TRP A 135 1.34 4.12 -4.32
CA TRP A 135 2.70 4.38 -3.85
C TRP A 135 3.66 4.56 -5.03
N ALA A 136 4.74 5.31 -4.81
CA ALA A 136 5.82 5.44 -5.78
C ALA A 136 7.16 5.51 -5.05
N ARG A 137 8.17 4.79 -5.55
CA ARG A 137 9.55 4.91 -5.09
C ARG A 137 10.20 6.10 -5.78
N ASN A 138 10.89 6.96 -5.04
CA ASN A 138 11.75 7.99 -5.63
C ASN A 138 13.18 7.43 -5.69
N LYS A 139 13.75 7.26 -6.90
CA LYS A 139 15.10 6.71 -7.09
C LYS A 139 16.18 7.78 -7.06
N VAL A 140 15.92 8.91 -7.71
CA VAL A 140 16.89 10.00 -7.89
C VAL A 140 16.69 11.12 -6.87
N ARG A 141 15.44 11.52 -6.62
CA ARG A 141 15.11 12.65 -5.76
C ARG A 141 14.57 12.17 -4.41
N HIS A 142 14.68 13.02 -3.39
CA HIS A 142 13.98 12.81 -2.14
C HIS A 142 12.48 13.06 -2.30
N VAL A 143 11.68 12.33 -1.53
CA VAL A 143 10.25 12.56 -1.37
C VAL A 143 10.04 13.99 -0.88
N LYS A 144 9.06 14.68 -1.48
CA LYS A 144 8.72 16.05 -1.12
C LYS A 144 7.98 16.10 0.22
N ASN A 145 8.25 17.13 1.00
CA ASN A 145 7.55 17.38 2.27
C ASN A 145 6.02 17.45 2.07
N GLU A 146 5.55 18.08 1.00
CA GLU A 146 4.10 18.15 0.67
C GLU A 146 3.43 16.78 0.60
N ASN A 147 4.10 15.79 -0.01
CA ASN A 147 3.57 14.42 -0.08
C ASN A 147 3.64 13.72 1.28
N LEU A 148 4.70 13.97 2.05
CA LEU A 148 4.84 13.42 3.39
C LEU A 148 3.77 13.97 4.33
N GLU A 149 3.51 15.28 4.32
CA GLU A 149 2.45 15.89 5.15
C GLU A 149 1.07 15.33 4.80
N LYS A 150 0.79 15.07 3.52
CA LYS A 150 -0.42 14.34 3.11
C LYS A 150 -0.45 12.91 3.63
N THR A 151 0.67 12.19 3.52
CA THR A 151 0.79 10.84 4.11
C THR A 151 0.47 10.87 5.61
N ARG A 152 1.05 11.81 6.37
CA ARG A 152 0.76 11.98 7.81
C ARG A 152 -0.72 12.26 8.06
N LYS A 153 -1.29 13.22 7.33
CA LYS A 153 -2.69 13.64 7.48
C LYS A 153 -3.68 12.49 7.26
N TYR A 154 -3.47 11.66 6.24
CA TYR A 154 -4.43 10.62 5.85
C TYR A 154 -4.11 9.22 6.38
N PHE A 155 -2.82 8.90 6.57
CA PHE A 155 -2.38 7.55 6.95
C PHE A 155 -1.67 7.49 8.31
N GLY A 156 -1.46 8.64 8.96
CA GLY A 156 -0.88 8.74 10.30
C GLY A 156 0.65 8.73 10.33
N GLU A 157 1.18 8.91 11.54
CA GLU A 157 2.62 9.11 11.78
C GLU A 157 3.47 7.90 11.40
N GLU A 158 2.99 6.69 11.69
CA GLU A 158 3.75 5.47 11.39
C GLU A 158 4.03 5.34 9.88
N VAL A 159 3.02 5.61 9.05
CA VAL A 159 3.17 5.55 7.59
C VAL A 159 4.04 6.71 7.09
N TYR A 160 3.90 7.90 7.69
CA TYR A 160 4.78 9.05 7.41
C TYR A 160 6.26 8.70 7.60
N GLU A 161 6.62 8.17 8.78
CA GLU A 161 8.02 7.90 9.12
C GLU A 161 8.64 6.84 8.21
N ILE A 162 7.88 5.79 7.89
CA ILE A 162 8.33 4.77 6.96
C ILE A 162 8.48 5.34 5.54
N CYS A 163 7.53 6.14 5.07
CA CYS A 163 7.63 6.78 3.76
C CYS A 163 8.85 7.70 3.65
N LYS A 164 9.11 8.52 4.69
CA LYS A 164 10.28 9.40 4.77
C LYS A 164 11.57 8.61 4.73
N ARG A 165 11.70 7.60 5.60
CA ARG A 165 12.91 6.75 5.70
C ARG A 165 13.19 5.94 4.44
N CYS A 166 12.14 5.42 3.79
CA CYS A 166 12.26 4.55 2.62
C CYS A 166 12.14 5.30 1.28
N ASN A 167 12.09 6.63 1.31
CA ASN A 167 11.95 7.49 0.13
C ASN A 167 10.74 7.15 -0.76
N ILE A 168 9.60 6.87 -0.13
CA ILE A 168 8.33 6.51 -0.77
C ILE A 168 7.40 7.73 -0.78
N SER A 169 6.82 8.04 -1.94
CA SER A 169 5.76 9.03 -2.09
C SER A 169 4.40 8.35 -2.10
N SER A 170 3.44 8.87 -1.33
CA SER A 170 2.02 8.71 -1.65
C SER A 170 1.69 9.59 -2.87
N ARG A 171 0.93 9.04 -3.82
CA ARG A 171 0.47 9.78 -5.01
C ARG A 171 -1.03 9.94 -4.94
N TRP A 172 -1.51 11.10 -5.37
CA TRP A 172 -2.90 11.52 -5.20
C TRP A 172 -3.52 11.92 -6.55
N LYS A 173 -4.85 11.95 -6.61
CA LYS A 173 -5.64 12.45 -7.75
C LYS A 173 -6.86 13.22 -7.24
N SER A 174 -7.40 14.08 -8.11
CA SER A 174 -8.54 14.94 -7.78
C SER A 174 -9.90 14.25 -7.83
N GLN A 175 -10.01 13.10 -8.51
CA GLN A 175 -11.27 12.39 -8.69
C GLN A 175 -11.13 10.90 -8.35
N MET A 176 -12.13 10.33 -7.69
CA MET A 176 -12.23 8.88 -7.53
C MET A 176 -12.36 8.21 -8.89
N THR A 177 -11.83 7.01 -9.02
CA THR A 177 -12.13 6.16 -10.17
C THR A 177 -13.47 5.55 -9.80
N VAL A 178 -14.57 6.17 -10.24
CA VAL A 178 -15.91 5.66 -9.95
C VAL A 178 -16.02 4.26 -10.55
N THR A 179 -16.01 3.24 -9.71
CA THR A 179 -16.50 1.91 -10.04
C THR A 179 -17.65 1.62 -9.10
N ASN A 180 -18.86 1.53 -9.63
CA ASN A 180 -20.10 1.19 -8.93
C ASN A 180 -20.01 -0.19 -8.25
N ILE A 181 -19.41 -0.33 -7.06
CA ILE A 181 -19.23 -1.69 -6.49
C ILE A 181 -19.68 -1.89 -5.04
N LEU A 182 -20.60 -1.09 -4.51
CA LEU A 182 -21.31 -1.49 -3.27
C LEU A 182 -22.83 -1.28 -3.32
N LYS A 183 -23.40 -1.23 -4.53
CA LYS A 183 -24.84 -1.37 -4.75
C LYS A 183 -25.15 -2.82 -5.16
N LYS A 184 -25.19 -3.73 -4.20
CA LYS A 184 -26.01 -4.94 -4.22
C LYS A 184 -26.20 -5.37 -2.77
#